data_AF-A0A7L3MHV6-F1
#
_entry.id   AF-A0A7L3MHV6-F1
#
_cell.length_a   1.000
_cell.length_b   1.000
_cell.length_c   1.000
_cell.angle_alpha   90.00
_cell.angle_beta   90.00
_cell.angle_gamma   90.00
#
_symmetry.space_group_name_H-M   'P 1'
#
loop_
_entity.id
_entity.type
_entity.pdbx_description
1 polymer ?
#
loop_
_entity_poly.entity_id
_entity_poly.type
_entity_poly.pdbx_seq_one_letter_code
_entity_poly.pdbx_strand_id
1 'polypeptide(L)'
;ACLHTATVVGPFLGLLLASFCAELFVDIGSVGADEITITATDARWVGAWWLGILICALLNLLVAIPFWFLPKSLVKEGETNEPEETSEKSVAPLQENDKNETKQTIQAVFIKHHTNSWHYFVTDFIPFLKALFHNPVYMLFICITVLQFSAFDGMISFMPKYLEQQFGKSASDAIFLIGVYNLPVLCVGYFSGGLFMKKFKINVYQAANIAFWVSLLEYLLYFAAFW
;
A
#
# COMPACT_ATOMS: atom_id res chain seq x y z
N ALA A 1 -0.10 -6.36 10.38
CA ALA A 1 0.32 -7.53 9.59
C ALA A 1 -0.62 -7.75 8.41
N CYS A 2 -1.88 -8.14 8.62
CA CYS A 2 -2.82 -8.47 7.53
C CYS A 2 -3.06 -7.33 6.53
N LEU A 3 -3.15 -6.08 6.98
CA LEU A 3 -3.31 -4.92 6.09
C LEU A 3 -2.07 -4.71 5.21
N HIS A 4 -0.86 -4.77 5.80
CA HIS A 4 0.40 -4.61 5.06
C HIS A 4 0.64 -5.76 4.07
N THR A 5 0.28 -7.00 4.44
CA THR A 5 0.35 -8.11 3.49
C THR A 5 -0.63 -7.91 2.33
N ALA A 6 -1.85 -7.42 2.59
CA ALA A 6 -2.83 -7.13 1.54
C ALA A 6 -2.33 -6.04 0.57
N THR A 7 -1.65 -5.01 1.07
CA THR A 7 -1.06 -3.96 0.21
C THR A 7 0.09 -4.48 -0.64
N VAL A 8 0.88 -5.44 -0.13
CA VAL A 8 2.02 -6.03 -0.86
C VAL A 8 1.57 -6.98 -1.95
N VAL A 9 0.43 -7.64 -1.81
CA VAL A 9 -0.12 -8.54 -2.84
C VAL A 9 -0.47 -7.81 -4.14
N GLY A 10 -0.88 -6.53 -4.06
CA GLY A 10 -1.29 -5.74 -5.22
C GLY A 10 -0.23 -5.66 -6.34
N PRO A 11 1.00 -5.18 -6.06
CA PRO A 11 2.09 -5.13 -7.04
C PRO A 11 2.37 -6.48 -7.73
N PHE A 12 2.34 -7.60 -7.00
CA PHE A 12 2.59 -8.91 -7.60
C PHE A 12 1.45 -9.41 -8.47
N LEU A 13 0.19 -9.16 -8.08
CA LEU A 13 -0.94 -9.40 -8.98
C LEU A 13 -0.82 -8.57 -10.26
N GLY A 14 -0.32 -7.34 -10.14
CA GLY A 14 0.03 -6.49 -11.28
C GLY A 14 1.11 -7.11 -12.17
N LEU A 15 2.17 -7.68 -11.59
CA LEU A 15 3.22 -8.39 -12.35
C LEU A 15 2.67 -9.63 -13.07
N LEU A 16 1.80 -10.41 -12.43
CA LEU A 16 1.16 -11.56 -13.07
C LEU A 16 0.26 -11.14 -14.24
N LEU A 17 -0.52 -10.07 -14.06
CA LEU A 17 -1.31 -9.49 -15.13
C LEU A 17 -0.43 -8.95 -16.27
N ALA A 18 0.68 -8.30 -15.93
CA ALA A 18 1.65 -7.79 -16.89
C ALA A 18 2.32 -8.93 -17.68
N SER A 19 2.65 -10.05 -17.04
CA SER A 19 3.15 -11.25 -17.69
C SER A 19 2.15 -11.82 -18.70
N PHE A 20 0.87 -11.93 -18.31
CA PHE A 20 -0.20 -12.36 -19.21
C PHE A 20 -0.35 -11.41 -20.42
N CYS A 21 -0.32 -10.10 -20.18
CA CYS A 21 -0.34 -9.12 -21.27
C CYS A 21 0.91 -9.20 -22.16
N ALA A 22 2.05 -9.57 -21.59
CA ALA A 22 3.31 -9.72 -22.33
C ALA A 22 3.35 -10.98 -23.21
N GLU A 23 2.60 -12.02 -22.85
CA GLU A 23 2.47 -13.26 -23.63
C GLU A 23 1.56 -13.12 -24.86
N LEU A 24 0.75 -12.07 -24.92
CA LEU A 24 -0.14 -11.78 -26.03
C LEU A 24 0.50 -10.76 -26.97
N PHE A 25 0.52 -11.02 -28.28
CA PHE A 25 1.07 -10.08 -29.26
C PHE A 25 0.23 -8.80 -29.33
N VAL A 26 0.87 -7.64 -29.56
CA VAL A 26 0.23 -6.32 -29.52
C VAL A 26 -0.97 -6.20 -30.47
N ASP A 27 -0.91 -6.89 -31.61
CA ASP A 27 -1.90 -6.89 -32.69
C ASP A 27 -2.86 -8.08 -32.61
N ILE A 28 -3.51 -8.24 -31.47
CA ILE A 28 -4.58 -9.23 -31.29
C ILE A 28 -5.69 -8.98 -32.34
N GLY A 29 -5.85 -9.93 -33.26
CA GLY A 29 -6.94 -9.95 -34.24
C GLY A 29 -6.68 -9.24 -35.57
N SER A 30 -5.53 -8.57 -35.79
CA SER A 30 -5.20 -7.98 -37.11
C SER A 30 -4.31 -8.90 -37.97
N VAL A 31 -3.59 -9.83 -37.35
CA VAL A 31 -2.75 -10.86 -38.00
C VAL A 31 -3.23 -12.23 -37.52
N GLY A 32 -3.50 -13.15 -38.44
CA GLY A 32 -3.92 -14.51 -38.09
C GLY A 32 -2.79 -15.24 -37.36
N ALA A 33 -3.12 -16.05 -36.35
CA ALA A 33 -2.15 -16.84 -35.58
C ALA A 33 -1.24 -17.73 -36.46
N ASP A 34 -1.69 -18.03 -37.68
CA ASP A 34 -0.99 -18.83 -38.68
C ASP A 34 0.05 -18.02 -39.50
N GLU A 35 0.03 -16.69 -39.42
CA GLU A 35 0.94 -15.77 -40.14
C GLU A 35 2.06 -15.23 -39.22
N ILE A 36 1.97 -15.51 -37.91
CA ILE A 36 2.95 -15.06 -36.91
C ILE A 36 4.12 -16.05 -36.88
N THR A 37 5.15 -15.77 -37.68
CA THR A 37 6.45 -16.48 -37.64
C THR A 37 7.34 -16.03 -36.47
N ILE A 38 6.86 -15.10 -35.64
CA ILE A 38 7.62 -14.46 -34.56
C ILE A 38 7.26 -15.13 -33.24
N THR A 39 8.24 -15.71 -32.55
CA THR A 39 8.05 -16.37 -31.25
C THR A 39 8.16 -15.36 -30.11
N ALA A 40 7.55 -15.60 -28.95
CA ALA A 40 7.64 -14.72 -27.76
C ALA A 40 9.06 -14.49 -27.21
N THR A 41 10.06 -15.18 -27.77
CA THR A 41 11.50 -15.03 -27.50
C THR A 41 12.19 -14.07 -28.45
N ASP A 42 11.56 -13.67 -29.56
CA ASP A 42 12.17 -12.77 -30.54
C ASP A 42 12.16 -11.32 -30.06
N ALA A 43 13.23 -10.59 -30.38
CA ALA A 43 13.36 -9.16 -30.03
C ALA A 43 12.28 -8.26 -30.66
N ARG A 44 11.54 -8.78 -31.65
CA ARG A 44 10.42 -8.09 -32.32
C ARG A 44 9.08 -8.29 -31.60
N TRP A 45 9.04 -9.18 -30.61
CA TRP A 45 7.85 -9.45 -29.83
C TRP A 45 7.56 -8.27 -28.89
N VAL A 46 6.42 -7.61 -29.11
CA VAL A 46 5.90 -6.59 -28.20
C VAL A 46 4.57 -7.10 -27.66
N GLY A 47 4.50 -7.25 -26.34
CA GLY A 47 3.30 -7.66 -25.64
C GLY A 47 2.16 -6.64 -25.75
N ALA A 48 0.92 -7.10 -25.57
CA ALA A 48 -0.29 -6.30 -25.53
C ALA A 48 -0.39 -5.45 -24.24
N TRP A 49 0.55 -4.51 -24.06
CA TRP A 49 0.67 -3.63 -22.89
C TRP A 49 -0.61 -2.80 -22.61
N TRP A 50 -1.37 -2.49 -23.66
CA TRP A 50 -2.64 -1.75 -23.58
C TRP A 50 -3.74 -2.55 -22.86
N LEU A 51 -3.70 -3.88 -22.92
CA LEU A 51 -4.74 -4.74 -22.35
C LEU A 51 -4.76 -4.64 -20.81
N GLY A 52 -3.59 -4.58 -20.19
CA GLY A 52 -3.46 -4.42 -18.74
C GLY A 52 -4.11 -3.13 -18.23
N ILE A 53 -3.98 -2.03 -18.98
CA ILE A 53 -4.59 -0.74 -18.64
C ILE A 53 -6.12 -0.85 -18.66
N LEU A 54 -6.70 -1.50 -19.66
CA LEU A 54 -8.15 -1.70 -19.75
C LEU A 54 -8.69 -2.57 -18.61
N ILE A 55 -7.99 -3.66 -18.28
CA ILE A 55 -8.37 -4.54 -17.16
C ILE A 55 -8.31 -3.77 -15.83
N CYS A 56 -7.22 -3.05 -15.58
CA CYS A 56 -7.09 -2.21 -14.39
C CYS A 56 -8.16 -1.12 -14.31
N ALA A 57 -8.49 -0.48 -15.43
CA ALA A 57 -9.54 0.53 -15.49
C ALA A 57 -10.93 -0.06 -15.16
N LEU A 58 -11.25 -1.23 -15.72
CA LEU A 58 -12.49 -1.93 -15.45
C LEU A 58 -12.60 -2.35 -13.98
N LEU A 59 -11.53 -2.92 -13.40
CA LEU A 59 -11.50 -3.29 -11.99
C LEU A 59 -11.68 -2.06 -11.08
N ASN A 60 -11.02 -0.94 -11.39
CA ASN A 60 -11.22 0.31 -10.65
C ASN A 60 -12.67 0.82 -10.75
N LEU A 61 -13.28 0.74 -11.93
CA LEU A 61 -14.70 1.09 -12.10
C LEU A 61 -15.60 0.18 -11.26
N LEU A 62 -15.35 -1.14 -11.25
CA LEU A 62 -16.11 -2.08 -10.44
C LEU A 62 -15.97 -1.81 -8.94
N VAL A 63 -14.79 -1.42 -8.48
CA VAL A 63 -14.55 -1.01 -7.09
C VAL A 63 -15.24 0.33 -6.79
N ALA A 64 -15.29 1.27 -7.73
CA ALA A 64 -15.96 2.55 -7.52
C ALA A 64 -17.48 2.42 -7.30
N ILE A 65 -18.13 1.38 -7.86
CA ILE A 65 -19.58 1.14 -7.71
C ILE A 65 -20.00 1.03 -6.24
N PRO A 66 -19.47 0.10 -5.40
CA PRO A 66 -19.84 0.03 -3.99
C PRO A 66 -19.44 1.29 -3.20
N PHE A 67 -18.36 1.98 -3.58
CA PHE A 67 -18.01 3.27 -2.98
C PHE A 67 -19.03 4.38 -3.29
N TRP A 68 -19.72 4.33 -4.42
CA TRP A 68 -20.82 5.24 -4.73
C TRP A 68 -22.04 4.98 -3.82
N PHE A 69 -22.26 3.73 -3.43
CA PHE A 69 -23.35 3.35 -2.51
C PHE A 69 -23.05 3.67 -1.03
N LEU A 70 -21.83 4.14 -0.69
CA LEU A 70 -21.57 4.60 0.67
C LEU A 70 -22.33 5.90 0.95
N PRO A 71 -22.99 6.02 2.13
CA PRO A 71 -23.69 7.24 2.50
C PRO A 71 -22.70 8.41 2.56
N LYS A 72 -23.11 9.56 2.02
CA LYS A 72 -22.31 10.81 1.97
C LYS A 72 -21.82 11.31 3.34
N SER A 73 -22.37 10.77 4.42
CA SER A 73 -21.93 11.00 5.79
C SER A 73 -21.84 9.66 6.48
N LEU A 74 -20.64 9.28 6.91
CA LEU A 74 -20.49 8.33 8.00
C LEU A 74 -20.95 9.05 9.27
N VAL A 75 -21.87 8.44 10.02
CA VAL A 75 -22.21 8.91 11.37
C VAL A 75 -20.88 8.96 12.13
N LYS A 76 -20.52 10.15 12.64
CA LYS A 76 -19.32 10.31 13.44
C LYS A 76 -19.38 9.33 14.59
N GLU A 77 -18.30 8.60 14.81
CA GLU A 77 -18.12 7.73 15.96
C GLU A 77 -18.34 8.58 17.24
N GLY A 78 -19.54 8.48 17.81
CA GLY A 78 -20.04 9.37 18.87
C GLY A 78 -21.53 9.73 18.82
N GLU A 79 -22.23 9.57 17.69
CA GLU A 79 -23.68 9.81 17.59
C GLU A 79 -24.46 8.48 17.42
N THR A 80 -24.58 7.72 18.50
CA THR A 80 -25.57 6.63 18.57
C THR A 80 -26.96 7.26 18.62
N ASN A 81 -27.68 7.22 17.50
CA ASN A 81 -29.12 7.41 17.50
C ASN A 81 -29.76 6.18 18.14
N GLU A 82 -30.27 6.31 19.37
CA GLU A 82 -31.30 5.41 19.87
C GLU A 82 -32.57 5.61 19.02
N PRO A 83 -33.26 4.54 18.59
CA PRO A 83 -34.51 4.65 17.87
C PRO A 83 -35.64 5.14 18.79
N GLU A 84 -36.43 6.09 18.29
CA GLU A 84 -37.71 6.47 18.88
C GLU A 84 -38.64 5.23 18.96
N GLU A 85 -38.83 4.65 20.15
CA GLU A 85 -40.08 3.97 20.50
C GLU A 85 -40.47 4.28 21.96
N THR A 86 -41.60 4.96 22.06
CA THR A 86 -42.44 5.22 23.23
C THR A 86 -42.61 4.01 24.15
N SER A 87 -42.14 4.08 25.40
CA SER A 87 -42.90 3.52 26.53
C SER A 87 -42.41 4.06 27.88
N GLU A 88 -43.37 4.54 28.66
CA GLU A 88 -43.24 5.04 30.02
C GLU A 88 -42.46 4.09 30.95
N LYS A 89 -41.54 4.64 31.75
CA LYS A 89 -41.56 4.50 33.23
C LYS A 89 -40.39 5.23 33.91
N SER A 90 -40.77 6.28 34.63
CA SER A 90 -40.39 6.58 36.02
C SER A 90 -38.92 6.50 36.47
N VAL A 91 -38.48 7.63 37.03
CA VAL A 91 -37.74 7.85 38.30
C VAL A 91 -36.49 8.72 38.10
N ALA A 92 -36.64 10.01 38.44
CA ALA A 92 -35.56 10.91 38.84
C ALA A 92 -35.12 10.59 40.30
N PRO A 93 -34.08 11.21 40.90
CA PRO A 93 -33.15 12.25 40.40
C PRO A 93 -31.66 11.98 40.78
N LEU A 94 -30.72 12.82 40.31
CA LEU A 94 -29.80 13.60 41.17
C LEU A 94 -28.72 14.36 40.36
N GLN A 95 -28.74 15.68 40.55
CA GLN A 95 -27.69 16.69 40.38
C GLN A 95 -27.25 17.15 38.98
N GLU A 96 -28.07 18.07 38.48
CA GLU A 96 -27.83 19.17 37.55
C GLU A 96 -27.12 20.34 38.29
N ASN A 97 -26.02 20.92 37.76
CA ASN A 97 -25.86 22.40 37.67
C ASN A 97 -24.62 23.02 36.96
N ASP A 98 -23.87 22.37 36.04
CA ASP A 98 -22.61 23.01 35.55
C ASP A 98 -22.24 22.77 34.07
N LYS A 99 -23.22 22.63 33.15
CA LYS A 99 -22.94 22.22 31.76
C LYS A 99 -23.49 23.14 30.66
N ASN A 100 -24.10 24.27 31.01
CA ASN A 100 -24.88 25.04 30.05
C ASN A 100 -24.05 26.12 29.32
N GLU A 101 -23.02 26.67 29.97
CA GLU A 101 -22.13 27.67 29.33
C GLU A 101 -21.11 27.01 28.38
N THR A 102 -20.56 25.86 28.75
CA THR A 102 -19.54 25.15 27.96
C THR A 102 -20.07 24.63 26.62
N LYS A 103 -21.35 24.23 26.56
CA LYS A 103 -21.97 23.70 25.34
C LYS A 103 -22.15 24.76 24.26
N GLN A 104 -22.50 26.00 24.62
CA GLN A 104 -22.64 27.10 23.66
C GLN A 104 -21.29 27.54 23.10
N THR A 105 -20.22 27.54 23.92
CA THR A 105 -18.86 27.86 23.44
C THR A 105 -18.33 26.78 22.49
N ILE A 106 -18.55 25.50 22.79
CA ILE A 106 -18.10 24.39 21.93
C ILE A 106 -18.86 24.39 20.59
N GLN A 107 -20.16 24.67 20.60
CA GLN A 107 -20.97 24.71 19.37
C GLN A 107 -20.57 25.89 18.45
N ALA A 108 -20.25 27.05 19.02
CA ALA A 108 -19.74 28.20 18.26
C ALA A 108 -18.32 27.96 17.70
N VAL A 109 -17.47 27.23 18.41
CA VAL A 109 -16.14 26.80 17.94
C VAL A 109 -16.26 25.78 16.80
N PHE A 110 -17.22 24.87 16.87
CA PHE A 110 -17.39 23.80 15.87
C PHE A 110 -17.93 24.30 14.52
N ILE A 111 -18.84 25.30 14.53
CA ILE A 111 -19.38 25.91 13.30
C ILE A 111 -18.33 26.75 12.58
N LYS A 112 -17.43 27.43 13.32
CA LYS A 112 -16.33 28.23 12.75
C LYS A 112 -15.21 27.36 12.14
N HIS A 113 -15.10 26.10 12.54
CA HIS A 113 -14.04 25.17 12.11
C HIS A 113 -14.21 24.67 10.67
N HIS A 114 -15.44 24.58 10.15
CA HIS A 114 -15.68 23.99 8.82
C HIS A 114 -15.35 24.95 7.65
N THR A 115 -15.42 26.26 7.84
CA THR A 115 -15.21 27.24 6.75
C THR A 115 -13.74 27.60 6.52
N ASN A 116 -12.86 27.34 7.51
CA ASN A 116 -11.44 27.74 7.49
C ASN A 116 -10.46 26.55 7.60
N SER A 117 -10.94 25.31 7.44
CA SER A 117 -10.23 24.06 7.79
C SER A 117 -8.87 23.86 7.10
N TRP A 118 -8.65 24.40 5.91
CA TRP A 118 -7.38 24.27 5.19
C TRP A 118 -6.27 25.17 5.77
N HIS A 119 -6.61 26.37 6.22
CA HIS A 119 -5.61 27.29 6.77
C HIS A 119 -5.09 26.78 8.12
N TYR A 120 -5.99 26.34 9.01
CA TYR A 120 -5.63 25.77 10.32
C TYR A 120 -4.85 24.45 10.20
N PHE A 121 -5.23 23.56 9.27
CA PHE A 121 -4.49 22.33 9.01
C PHE A 121 -3.06 22.62 8.56
N VAL A 122 -2.86 23.54 7.61
CA VAL A 122 -1.53 23.87 7.08
C VAL A 122 -0.68 24.63 8.10
N THR A 123 -1.26 25.56 8.87
CA THR A 123 -0.53 26.34 9.87
C THR A 123 -0.02 25.49 11.02
N ASP A 124 -0.72 24.43 11.39
CA ASP A 124 -0.29 23.49 12.42
C ASP A 124 0.62 22.40 11.83
N PHE A 125 0.33 21.92 10.62
CA PHE A 125 1.10 20.85 9.98
C PHE A 125 2.52 21.25 9.60
N ILE A 126 2.75 22.48 9.12
CA ILE A 126 4.09 22.96 8.75
C ILE A 126 5.09 22.94 9.92
N PRO A 127 4.78 23.47 11.12
CA PRO A 127 5.70 23.39 12.25
C PRO A 127 5.89 21.95 12.74
N PHE A 128 4.88 21.09 12.69
CA PHE A 128 5.05 19.65 12.98
C PHE A 128 5.98 18.97 11.97
N LEU A 129 5.81 19.23 10.67
CA LEU A 129 6.72 18.74 9.64
C LEU A 129 8.14 19.24 9.90
N LYS A 130 8.31 20.53 10.18
CA LYS A 130 9.64 21.11 10.45
C LYS A 130 10.28 20.46 11.68
N ALA A 131 9.52 20.23 12.74
CA ALA A 131 10.00 19.53 13.94
C ALA A 131 10.39 18.07 13.64
N LEU A 132 9.62 17.39 12.78
CA LEU A 132 9.89 16.03 12.35
C LEU A 132 11.16 15.93 11.47
N PHE A 133 11.35 16.85 10.53
CA PHE A 133 12.58 16.97 9.73
C PHE A 133 13.81 17.33 10.56
N HIS A 134 13.63 18.00 11.70
CA HIS A 134 14.73 18.33 12.61
C HIS A 134 15.12 17.17 13.54
N ASN A 135 14.32 16.10 13.58
CA ASN A 135 14.64 14.91 14.36
C ASN A 135 15.64 14.03 13.57
N PRO A 136 16.91 13.92 14.02
CA PRO A 136 17.95 13.22 13.26
C PRO A 136 17.67 11.73 13.13
N VAL A 137 17.01 11.11 14.13
CA VAL A 137 16.67 9.68 14.09
C VAL A 137 15.62 9.39 13.03
N TYR A 138 14.62 10.25 12.92
CA TYR A 138 13.58 10.13 11.91
C TYR A 138 14.14 10.35 10.49
N MET A 139 15.01 11.34 10.32
CA MET A 139 15.67 11.59 9.03
C MET A 139 16.57 10.42 8.60
N LEU A 140 17.31 9.83 9.55
CA LEU A 140 18.14 8.67 9.27
C LEU A 140 17.27 7.47 8.85
N PHE A 141 16.16 7.26 9.55
CA PHE A 141 15.19 6.23 9.21
C PHE A 141 14.62 6.42 7.80
N ILE A 142 14.18 7.64 7.44
CA ILE A 142 13.72 7.93 6.08
C ILE A 142 14.81 7.64 5.06
N CYS A 143 16.02 8.15 5.28
CA CYS A 143 17.14 7.97 4.36
C CYS A 143 17.41 6.49 4.08
N ILE A 144 17.45 5.66 5.13
CA ILE A 144 17.61 4.21 5.01
C ILE A 144 16.46 3.60 4.22
N THR A 145 15.21 3.93 4.56
CA THR A 145 14.05 3.36 3.85
C THR A 145 14.03 3.75 2.38
N VAL A 146 14.35 5.00 2.04
CA VAL A 146 14.40 5.47 0.65
C VAL A 146 15.48 4.72 -0.13
N LEU A 147 16.67 4.53 0.44
CA LEU A 147 17.74 3.76 -0.19
C LEU A 147 17.33 2.30 -0.41
N GLN A 148 16.69 1.67 0.59
CA GLN A 148 16.20 0.29 0.49
C GLN A 148 15.12 0.13 -0.59
N PHE A 149 14.10 1.00 -0.60
CA PHE A 149 13.05 0.97 -1.61
C PHE A 149 13.59 1.27 -3.02
N SER A 150 14.52 2.22 -3.15
CA SER A 150 15.14 2.52 -4.45
C SER A 150 15.93 1.34 -5.01
N ALA A 151 16.68 0.63 -4.16
CA ALA A 151 17.39 -0.58 -4.56
C ALA A 151 16.43 -1.71 -4.96
N PHE A 152 15.34 -1.89 -4.20
CA PHE A 152 14.31 -2.88 -4.48
C PHE A 152 13.59 -2.62 -5.82
N ASP A 153 13.17 -1.37 -6.08
CA ASP A 153 12.52 -0.99 -7.33
C ASP A 153 13.45 -1.14 -8.54
N GLY A 154 14.74 -0.82 -8.36
CA GLY A 154 15.77 -1.06 -9.36
C GLY A 154 15.89 -2.55 -9.70
N MET A 155 15.97 -3.40 -8.68
CA MET A 155 16.01 -4.85 -8.91
C MET A 155 14.76 -5.34 -9.63
N ILE A 156 13.55 -5.00 -9.18
CA ILE A 156 12.31 -5.44 -9.81
C ILE A 156 12.21 -4.98 -11.26
N SER A 157 12.64 -3.75 -11.57
CA SER A 157 12.50 -3.18 -12.91
C SER A 157 13.47 -3.79 -13.92
N PHE A 158 14.72 -4.07 -13.51
CA PHE A 158 15.76 -4.56 -14.41
C PHE A 158 15.93 -6.09 -14.41
N MET A 159 15.47 -6.79 -13.36
CA MET A 159 15.58 -8.24 -13.26
C MET A 159 14.90 -9.01 -14.42
N PRO A 160 13.69 -8.65 -14.89
CA PRO A 160 13.07 -9.36 -16.01
C PRO A 160 13.95 -9.28 -17.27
N LYS A 161 14.50 -8.10 -17.55
CA LYS A 161 15.38 -7.87 -18.70
C LYS A 161 16.71 -8.60 -18.57
N TYR A 162 17.26 -8.65 -17.36
CA TYR A 162 18.45 -9.43 -17.07
C TYR A 162 18.20 -10.93 -17.35
N LEU A 163 17.07 -11.47 -16.92
CA LEU A 163 16.69 -12.85 -17.17
C LEU A 163 16.51 -13.16 -18.67
N GLU A 164 15.89 -12.24 -19.42
CA GLU A 164 15.77 -12.36 -20.88
C GLU A 164 17.14 -12.43 -21.55
N GLN A 165 18.07 -11.53 -21.20
CA GLN A 165 19.37 -11.42 -21.87
C GLN A 165 20.35 -12.55 -21.51
N GLN A 166 20.36 -12.99 -20.25
CA GLN A 166 21.32 -14.01 -19.78
C GLN A 166 20.81 -15.44 -19.99
N PHE A 167 19.50 -15.67 -19.84
CA PHE A 167 18.91 -17.01 -19.89
C PHE A 167 18.08 -17.27 -21.16
N GLY A 168 17.94 -16.28 -22.06
CA GLY A 168 17.19 -16.43 -23.30
C GLY A 168 15.70 -16.73 -23.09
N LYS A 169 15.18 -16.42 -21.90
CA LYS A 169 13.75 -16.58 -21.59
C LYS A 169 12.93 -15.48 -22.25
N SER A 170 11.67 -15.77 -22.57
CA SER A 170 10.71 -14.75 -23.01
C SER A 170 10.44 -13.73 -21.90
N ALA A 171 10.00 -12.55 -22.30
CA ALA A 171 9.63 -11.48 -21.37
C ALA A 171 8.49 -11.91 -20.42
N SER A 172 7.50 -12.64 -20.94
CA SER A 172 6.37 -13.15 -20.15
C SER A 172 6.83 -14.12 -19.06
N ASP A 173 7.67 -15.10 -19.41
CA ASP A 173 8.22 -16.10 -18.49
C ASP A 173 9.04 -15.44 -17.38
N ALA A 174 9.89 -14.47 -17.72
CA ALA A 174 10.73 -13.78 -16.76
C ALA A 174 9.89 -13.01 -15.73
N ILE A 175 8.89 -12.24 -16.20
CA ILE A 175 7.98 -11.49 -15.33
C ILE A 175 7.13 -12.44 -14.47
N PHE A 176 6.64 -13.56 -15.04
CA PHE A 176 5.88 -14.57 -14.31
C PHE A 176 6.70 -15.17 -13.17
N LEU A 177 7.93 -15.59 -13.46
CA LEU A 177 8.81 -16.24 -12.50
C LEU A 177 9.15 -15.32 -11.32
N ILE A 178 9.42 -14.04 -11.61
CA ILE A 178 9.65 -13.01 -10.59
C ILE A 178 8.40 -12.80 -9.73
N GLY A 179 7.22 -12.76 -10.35
CA GLY A 179 5.94 -12.62 -9.63
C GLY A 179 5.66 -13.79 -8.69
N VAL A 180 5.77 -15.02 -9.20
CA VAL A 180 5.44 -16.25 -8.46
C VAL A 180 6.46 -16.56 -7.36
N TYR A 181 7.74 -16.29 -7.57
CA TYR A 181 8.78 -16.56 -6.57
C TYR A 181 8.73 -15.54 -5.41
N ASN A 182 8.59 -14.24 -5.72
CA ASN A 182 8.66 -13.21 -4.69
C ASN A 182 7.39 -13.09 -3.84
N LEU A 183 6.21 -13.34 -4.42
CA LEU A 183 4.92 -13.23 -3.71
C LEU A 183 4.87 -14.07 -2.40
N PRO A 184 5.16 -15.39 -2.40
CA PRO A 184 5.12 -16.19 -1.18
C PRO A 184 6.24 -15.80 -0.20
N VAL A 185 7.45 -15.50 -0.70
CA VAL A 185 8.60 -15.11 0.14
C VAL A 185 8.28 -13.84 0.92
N LEU A 186 7.70 -12.83 0.28
CA LEU A 186 7.31 -11.59 0.95
C LEU A 186 6.13 -11.80 1.90
N CYS A 187 5.11 -12.57 1.52
CA CYS A 187 4.00 -12.90 2.39
C CYS A 187 4.47 -13.56 3.70
N VAL A 188 5.36 -14.56 3.59
CA VAL A 188 5.95 -15.24 4.75
C VAL A 188 6.83 -14.29 5.56
N GLY A 189 7.62 -13.43 4.91
CA GLY A 189 8.46 -12.42 5.57
C GLY A 189 7.64 -11.43 6.41
N TYR A 190 6.63 -10.79 5.82
CA TYR A 190 5.76 -9.84 6.54
C TYR A 190 4.96 -10.51 7.66
N PHE A 191 4.46 -11.72 7.44
CA PHE A 191 3.71 -12.46 8.45
C PHE A 191 4.61 -12.89 9.62
N SER A 192 5.77 -13.48 9.32
CA SER A 192 6.74 -13.91 10.33
C SER A 192 7.31 -12.72 11.12
N GLY A 193 7.64 -11.61 10.47
CA GLY A 193 8.08 -10.38 11.14
C GLY A 193 7.02 -9.81 12.09
N GLY A 194 5.76 -9.80 11.65
CA GLY A 194 4.63 -9.37 12.49
C GLY A 194 4.38 -10.28 13.68
N LEU A 195 4.46 -11.61 13.49
CA LEU A 195 4.35 -12.58 14.58
C LEU A 195 5.52 -12.47 15.55
N PHE A 196 6.74 -12.25 15.04
CA PHE A 196 7.94 -12.10 15.85
C PHE A 196 7.83 -10.89 16.77
N MET A 197 7.42 -9.73 16.25
CA MET A 197 7.17 -8.53 17.08
C MET A 197 6.06 -8.76 18.12
N LYS A 198 4.99 -9.48 17.76
CA LYS A 198 3.87 -9.76 18.67
C LYS A 198 4.23 -10.76 19.78
N LYS A 199 5.00 -11.81 19.47
CA LYS A 199 5.41 -12.85 20.43
C LYS A 199 6.42 -12.35 21.44
N PHE A 200 7.40 -11.55 21.01
CA PHE A 200 8.52 -11.14 21.86
C PHE A 200 8.34 -9.79 22.56
N LYS A 201 7.22 -9.07 22.32
CA LYS A 201 6.93 -7.73 22.90
C LYS A 201 8.17 -6.82 22.87
N ILE A 202 8.83 -6.77 21.72
CA ILE A 202 10.16 -6.20 21.55
C ILE A 202 10.11 -4.68 21.78
N ASN A 203 11.01 -4.17 22.62
CA ASN A 203 11.16 -2.73 22.83
C ASN A 203 11.76 -2.07 21.57
N VAL A 204 11.44 -0.81 21.29
CA VAL A 204 11.90 -0.05 20.12
C VAL A 204 13.42 -0.15 19.93
N TYR A 205 14.19 -0.08 21.02
CA TYR A 205 15.65 -0.23 20.97
C TYR A 205 16.10 -1.64 20.54
N GLN A 206 15.45 -2.69 21.03
CA GLN A 206 15.76 -4.07 20.65
C GLN A 206 15.34 -4.33 19.19
N ALA A 207 14.22 -3.77 18.74
CA ALA A 207 13.77 -3.87 17.36
C ALA A 207 14.76 -3.20 16.39
N ALA A 208 15.27 -2.02 16.77
CA ALA A 208 16.30 -1.32 15.98
C ALA A 208 17.60 -2.12 15.89
N ASN A 209 18.05 -2.73 17.00
CA ASN A 209 19.24 -3.58 16.99
C ASN A 209 19.06 -4.80 16.08
N ILE A 210 17.92 -5.49 16.17
CA ILE A 210 17.61 -6.64 15.30
C ILE A 210 17.57 -6.20 13.83
N ALA A 211 16.92 -5.08 13.52
CA ALA A 211 16.87 -4.54 12.17
C ALA A 211 18.29 -4.26 11.62
N PHE A 212 19.17 -3.68 12.43
CA PHE A 212 20.57 -3.45 12.04
C PHE A 212 21.31 -4.75 11.72
N TRP A 213 21.19 -5.78 12.56
CA TRP A 213 21.82 -7.08 12.31
C TRP A 213 21.27 -7.77 11.06
N VAL A 214 19.96 -7.67 10.82
CA VAL A 214 19.32 -8.24 9.62
C VAL A 214 19.83 -7.54 8.36
N SER A 215 19.88 -6.20 8.34
CA SER A 215 20.41 -5.44 7.21
C SER A 215 21.90 -5.71 6.95
N LEU A 216 22.69 -5.90 8.01
CA LEU A 216 24.10 -6.26 7.88
C LEU A 216 24.26 -7.66 7.27
N LEU A 217 23.47 -8.62 7.73
CA LEU A 217 23.46 -9.98 7.20
C LEU A 217 23.05 -10.00 5.72
N GLU A 218 22.01 -9.23 5.36
CA GLU A 218 21.57 -9.06 3.98
C GLU A 218 22.71 -8.54 3.10
N TYR A 219 23.39 -7.46 3.52
CA TYR A 219 24.53 -6.92 2.80
C TYR A 219 25.66 -7.94 2.63
N LEU A 220 25.99 -8.69 3.68
CA LEU A 220 27.04 -9.73 3.63
C LEU A 220 26.67 -10.87 2.67
N LEU A 221 25.40 -11.28 2.64
CA LEU A 221 24.93 -12.31 1.71
C LEU A 221 24.99 -11.81 0.26
N TYR A 222 24.57 -10.57 -0.01
CA TYR A 222 24.72 -9.99 -1.35
C TYR A 222 26.20 -9.87 -1.76
N PHE A 223 27.05 -9.42 -0.85
CA PHE A 223 28.49 -9.33 -1.12
C PHE A 223 29.09 -10.71 -1.44
N ALA A 224 28.74 -11.75 -0.68
CA ALA A 224 29.23 -13.11 -0.91
C ALA A 224 28.65 -13.79 -2.17
N ALA A 225 27.46 -13.39 -2.63
CA ALA A 225 26.83 -13.96 -3.83
C ALA A 225 27.36 -13.33 -5.13
N PHE A 226 27.81 -12.08 -5.08
CA PHE A 226 28.23 -11.30 -6.25
C PHE A 226 29.75 -11.03 -6.30
N TRP A 227 30.52 -11.49 -5.32
CA TRP A 227 31.98 -11.54 -5.32
C TRP A 227 32.47 -12.99 -5.40
#